data_AF-A0A970VQR3-F1
#
_entry.id   AF-A0A970VQR3-F1
#
_cell.length_a   1.000
_cell.length_b   1.000
_cell.length_c   1.000
_cell.angle_alpha   90.00
_cell.angle_beta   90.00
_cell.angle_gamma   90.00
#
_symmetry.space_group_name_H-M   'P 1'
#
loop_
_entity.id
_entity.type
_entity.pdbx_description
1 polymer ?
#
loop_
_entity_poly.entity_id
_entity_poly.type
_entity_poly.pdbx_seq_one_letter_code
_entity_poly.pdbx_strand_id
1 'polypeptide(L)'
;MRGNKFTEKSLLEQKVLTGLHGAPQLKREERQRYLGQFRERVIKVLTVEQINEPGIYEEIRAAMAHPKARKLLISSRADLAEAAEYIRLARQHNLSFTVVNLPEYKGPIGLVVAADEAVDVEDIAVPDRTERLLAAGVPLEVIHSRGQPLCRECMELLRRADPAEVKNYRKLTFLDRLLGHRCPCFKSKS
;
A
#
# COMPACT_ATOMS: atom_id res chain seq x y z
N MET A 1 -36.61 -22.84 45.04
CA MET A 1 -35.41 -22.26 44.41
C MET A 1 -35.38 -22.68 42.94
N ARG A 2 -35.81 -21.82 42.01
CA ARG A 2 -35.71 -22.09 40.56
C ARG A 2 -34.50 -21.29 40.03
N GLY A 3 -33.38 -21.98 39.87
CA GLY A 3 -32.16 -21.42 39.31
C GLY A 3 -32.36 -20.98 37.86
N ASN A 4 -31.81 -19.81 37.55
CA ASN A 4 -32.00 -19.02 36.34
C ASN A 4 -31.32 -19.68 35.11
N LYS A 5 -31.91 -20.77 34.58
CA LYS A 5 -31.39 -21.53 33.42
C LYS A 5 -31.33 -20.73 32.11
N PHE A 6 -31.99 -19.57 32.02
CA PHE A 6 -32.03 -18.74 30.81
C PHE A 6 -30.78 -17.87 30.61
N THR A 7 -30.11 -17.45 31.69
CA THR A 7 -28.90 -16.61 31.63
C THR A 7 -27.62 -17.38 31.28
N GLU A 8 -27.53 -18.67 31.67
CA GLU A 8 -26.34 -19.49 31.40
C GLU A 8 -26.20 -19.89 29.94
N LYS A 9 -27.32 -20.14 29.26
CA LYS A 9 -27.35 -20.52 27.84
C LYS A 9 -26.82 -19.39 26.94
N SER A 10 -27.23 -18.15 27.25
CA SER A 10 -26.77 -16.94 26.56
C SER A 10 -25.26 -16.70 26.72
N LEU A 11 -24.72 -16.87 27.94
CA LEU A 11 -23.28 -16.70 28.21
C LEU A 11 -22.41 -17.78 27.54
N LEU A 12 -22.89 -19.02 27.47
CA LEU A 12 -22.21 -20.10 26.75
C LEU A 12 -22.23 -19.86 25.25
N GLU A 13 -23.36 -19.46 24.69
CA GLU A 13 -23.48 -19.04 23.29
C GLU A 13 -22.54 -17.86 22.99
N GLN A 14 -22.46 -16.87 23.89
CA GLN A 14 -21.53 -15.73 23.77
C GLN A 14 -20.06 -16.17 23.79
N LYS A 15 -19.68 -17.12 24.65
CA LYS A 15 -18.31 -17.64 24.74
C LYS A 15 -17.93 -18.49 23.53
N VAL A 16 -18.85 -19.32 23.02
CA VAL A 16 -18.63 -20.10 21.79
C VAL A 16 -18.47 -19.19 20.58
N LEU A 17 -19.32 -18.15 20.47
CA LEU A 17 -19.20 -17.13 19.42
C LEU A 17 -17.88 -16.38 19.51
N THR A 18 -17.39 -16.09 20.72
CA THR A 18 -16.10 -15.41 20.93
C THR A 18 -14.91 -16.30 20.54
N GLY A 19 -15.00 -17.62 20.76
CA GLY A 19 -13.98 -18.58 20.34
C GLY A 19 -13.88 -18.74 18.82
N LEU A 20 -15.01 -18.66 18.11
CA LEU A 20 -15.07 -18.77 16.65
C LEU A 20 -14.62 -17.50 15.92
N HIS A 21 -14.71 -16.35 16.58
CA HIS A 21 -14.49 -15.05 15.98
C HIS A 21 -13.26 -14.31 16.53
N GLY A 22 -12.61 -14.80 17.58
CA GLY A 22 -11.55 -14.06 18.28
C GLY A 22 -12.12 -13.01 19.24
N ALA A 23 -11.31 -12.58 20.21
CA ALA A 23 -11.76 -11.66 21.24
C ALA A 23 -12.26 -10.32 20.65
N PRO A 24 -13.36 -9.72 21.14
CA PRO A 24 -13.91 -8.48 20.59
C PRO A 24 -12.92 -7.31 20.53
N GLN A 25 -11.95 -7.29 21.43
CA GLN A 25 -10.88 -6.28 21.47
C GLN A 25 -9.91 -6.43 20.29
N LEU A 26 -9.44 -7.65 19.99
CA LEU A 26 -8.58 -7.93 18.83
C LEU A 26 -9.27 -7.49 17.53
N LYS A 27 -10.54 -7.82 17.35
CA LYS A 27 -11.33 -7.38 16.19
C LYS A 27 -11.45 -5.86 16.07
N ARG A 28 -11.46 -5.14 17.20
CA ARG A 28 -11.50 -3.67 17.18
C ARG A 28 -10.14 -3.12 16.77
N GLU A 29 -9.06 -3.66 17.32
CA GLU A 29 -7.69 -3.25 16.98
C GLU A 29 -7.37 -3.49 15.49
N GLU A 30 -7.76 -4.64 14.94
CA GLU A 30 -7.62 -4.92 13.51
C GLU A 30 -8.36 -3.90 12.66
N ARG A 31 -9.63 -3.63 12.96
CA ARG A 31 -10.43 -2.67 12.20
C ARG A 31 -9.88 -1.26 12.34
N GLN A 32 -9.32 -0.87 13.48
CA GLN A 32 -8.62 0.41 13.60
C GLN A 32 -7.37 0.43 12.72
N ARG A 33 -6.58 -0.65 12.73
CA ARG A 33 -5.33 -0.78 11.98
C ARG A 33 -5.52 -0.79 10.47
N TYR A 34 -6.54 -1.49 9.97
CA TYR A 34 -6.77 -1.73 8.54
C TYR A 34 -7.95 -0.91 7.99
N LEU A 35 -8.10 0.32 8.48
CA LEU A 35 -9.07 1.30 7.96
C LEU A 35 -10.51 0.75 7.87
N GLY A 36 -10.93 0.02 8.90
CA GLY A 36 -12.25 -0.57 9.04
C GLY A 36 -12.37 -2.03 8.57
N GLN A 37 -11.30 -2.64 8.06
CA GLN A 37 -11.31 -4.04 7.59
C GLN A 37 -10.76 -5.03 8.61
N PHE A 38 -11.20 -6.29 8.48
CA PHE A 38 -10.57 -7.42 9.16
C PHE A 38 -9.30 -7.85 8.43
N ARG A 39 -8.32 -8.36 9.18
CA ARG A 39 -7.02 -8.78 8.63
C ARG A 39 -7.14 -9.81 7.51
N GLU A 40 -8.07 -10.75 7.63
CA GLU A 40 -8.37 -11.82 6.65
C GLU A 40 -8.78 -11.29 5.27
N ARG A 41 -9.29 -10.04 5.19
CA ARG A 41 -9.81 -9.42 3.95
C ARG A 41 -8.80 -8.51 3.26
N VAL A 42 -7.67 -8.23 3.91
CA VAL A 42 -6.64 -7.31 3.40
C VAL A 42 -5.76 -8.05 2.40
N ILE A 43 -5.55 -7.43 1.23
CA ILE A 43 -4.70 -7.96 0.16
C ILE A 43 -3.31 -7.34 0.24
N LYS A 44 -3.24 -6.00 0.19
CA LYS A 44 -2.00 -5.23 0.38
C LYS A 44 -2.29 -3.89 1.05
N VAL A 45 -1.27 -3.34 1.72
CA VAL A 45 -1.32 -2.05 2.38
C VAL A 45 -0.12 -1.18 2.03
N LEU A 46 -0.31 0.14 2.06
CA LEU A 46 0.78 1.11 2.12
C LEU A 46 0.68 1.96 3.39
N THR A 47 1.81 2.47 3.84
CA THR A 47 1.85 3.54 4.84
C THR A 47 1.49 4.89 4.24
N VAL A 48 1.21 5.88 5.08
CA VAL A 48 0.99 7.26 4.65
C VAL A 48 2.24 7.82 3.97
N GLU A 49 3.42 7.51 4.50
CA GLU A 49 4.71 7.93 3.93
C GLU A 49 4.89 7.36 2.52
N GLN A 50 4.60 6.07 2.33
CA GLN A 50 4.69 5.42 1.02
C GLN A 50 3.71 5.99 -0.02
N ILE A 51 2.53 6.46 0.40
CA ILE A 51 1.58 7.12 -0.51
C ILE A 51 2.12 8.44 -1.02
N ASN A 52 2.84 9.17 -0.16
CA ASN A 52 3.40 10.49 -0.49
C ASN A 52 4.67 10.39 -1.36
N GLU A 53 5.19 9.19 -1.59
CA GLU A 53 6.27 9.01 -2.54
C GLU A 53 5.74 9.15 -3.97
N PRO A 54 6.41 9.95 -4.83
CA PRO A 54 6.01 10.08 -6.23
C PRO A 54 5.92 8.72 -6.91
N GLY A 55 4.92 8.51 -7.78
CA GLY A 55 4.78 7.30 -8.60
C GLY A 55 4.24 6.06 -7.86
N ILE A 56 3.80 5.08 -8.65
CA ILE A 56 2.97 3.97 -8.16
C ILE A 56 3.81 2.79 -7.64
N TYR A 57 3.43 2.26 -6.50
CA TYR A 57 3.82 0.91 -6.06
C TYR A 57 3.07 -0.13 -6.90
N GLU A 58 3.77 -0.85 -7.77
CA GLU A 58 3.16 -1.80 -8.69
C GLU A 58 2.54 -3.01 -7.96
N GLU A 59 2.98 -3.30 -6.74
CA GLU A 59 2.38 -4.28 -5.82
C GLU A 59 0.91 -3.92 -5.50
N ILE A 60 0.60 -2.63 -5.38
CA ILE A 60 -0.77 -2.16 -5.17
C ILE A 60 -1.60 -2.28 -6.44
N ARG A 61 -1.03 -1.95 -7.59
CA ARG A 61 -1.69 -2.20 -8.89
C ARG A 61 -2.02 -3.68 -9.06
N ALA A 62 -1.08 -4.57 -8.76
CA ALA A 62 -1.29 -6.01 -8.80
C ALA A 62 -2.36 -6.46 -7.80
N ALA A 63 -2.36 -5.91 -6.58
CA ALA A 63 -3.38 -6.18 -5.58
C ALA A 63 -4.79 -5.75 -6.04
N MET A 64 -4.90 -4.62 -6.76
CA MET A 64 -6.18 -4.17 -7.33
C MET A 64 -6.69 -5.07 -8.46
N ALA A 65 -5.78 -5.74 -9.17
CA ALA A 65 -6.11 -6.72 -10.20
C ALA A 65 -6.51 -8.10 -9.61
N HIS A 66 -6.33 -8.31 -8.30
CA HIS A 66 -6.66 -9.57 -7.66
C HIS A 66 -8.16 -9.89 -7.83
N PRO A 67 -8.57 -11.15 -8.16
CA PRO A 67 -9.96 -11.47 -8.47
C PRO A 67 -10.97 -11.17 -7.35
N LYS A 68 -10.50 -11.24 -6.09
CA LYS A 68 -11.29 -10.92 -4.90
C LYS A 68 -11.24 -9.43 -4.48
N ALA A 69 -10.41 -8.59 -5.10
CA ALA A 69 -10.32 -7.18 -4.74
C ALA A 69 -11.64 -6.47 -5.04
N ARG A 70 -12.14 -5.68 -4.09
CA ARG A 70 -13.41 -4.94 -4.21
C ARG A 70 -13.32 -3.49 -3.77
N LYS A 71 -12.35 -3.16 -2.91
CA LYS A 71 -12.28 -1.87 -2.21
C LYS A 71 -10.85 -1.33 -2.16
N LEU A 72 -10.74 -0.03 -2.38
CA LEU A 72 -9.59 0.79 -2.02
C LEU A 72 -10.00 1.73 -0.88
N LEU A 73 -9.35 1.60 0.27
CA LEU A 73 -9.55 2.47 1.43
C LEU A 73 -8.32 3.35 1.59
N ILE A 74 -8.50 4.65 1.78
CA ILE A 74 -7.41 5.60 1.99
C ILE A 74 -7.68 6.40 3.26
N SER A 75 -6.69 6.49 4.14
CA SER A 75 -6.76 7.30 5.35
C SER A 75 -6.88 8.78 4.98
N SER A 76 -7.75 9.52 5.66
CA SER A 76 -7.84 10.98 5.51
C SER A 76 -6.59 11.74 5.93
N ARG A 77 -5.58 11.06 6.49
CA ARG A 77 -4.26 11.61 6.84
C ARG A 77 -3.28 11.60 5.67
N ALA A 78 -3.54 10.80 4.63
CA ALA A 78 -2.72 10.80 3.42
C ALA A 78 -3.04 12.03 2.57
N ASP A 79 -2.05 12.51 1.83
CA ASP A 79 -2.30 13.56 0.85
C ASP A 79 -3.13 12.99 -0.30
N LEU A 80 -4.34 13.53 -0.50
CA LEU A 80 -5.25 13.05 -1.55
C LEU A 80 -4.76 13.39 -2.95
N ALA A 81 -3.89 14.40 -3.11
CA ALA A 81 -3.27 14.71 -4.39
C ALA A 81 -2.30 13.59 -4.80
N GLU A 82 -1.47 13.12 -3.87
CA GLU A 82 -0.55 12.00 -4.10
C GLU A 82 -1.31 10.66 -4.25
N ALA A 83 -2.38 10.48 -3.47
CA ALA A 83 -3.24 9.31 -3.57
C ALA A 83 -4.10 9.25 -4.86
N ALA A 84 -4.21 10.36 -5.60
CA ALA A 84 -5.12 10.49 -6.76
C ALA A 84 -4.83 9.44 -7.84
N GLU A 85 -3.56 9.08 -8.04
CA GLU A 85 -3.20 8.06 -9.02
C GLU A 85 -3.73 6.68 -8.61
N TYR A 86 -3.63 6.29 -7.34
CA TYR A 86 -4.21 5.04 -6.83
C TYR A 86 -5.74 5.04 -6.95
N ILE A 87 -6.39 6.17 -6.69
CA ILE A 87 -7.85 6.31 -6.86
C ILE A 87 -8.25 6.08 -8.33
N ARG A 88 -7.49 6.64 -9.27
CA ARG A 88 -7.70 6.41 -10.71
C ARG A 88 -7.53 4.93 -11.06
N LEU A 89 -6.50 4.27 -10.53
CA LEU A 89 -6.29 2.83 -10.74
C LEU A 89 -7.44 1.98 -10.19
N ALA A 90 -7.91 2.26 -8.97
CA ALA A 90 -9.05 1.57 -8.39
C ALA A 90 -10.29 1.66 -9.28
N ARG A 91 -10.57 2.83 -9.85
CA ARG A 91 -11.67 3.01 -10.82
C ARG A 91 -11.49 2.17 -12.09
N GLN A 92 -10.27 2.12 -12.63
CA GLN A 92 -9.97 1.28 -13.80
C GLN A 92 -10.18 -0.22 -13.54
N HIS A 93 -9.95 -0.65 -12.30
CA HIS A 93 -10.20 -2.01 -11.84
C HIS A 93 -11.63 -2.24 -11.30
N ASN A 94 -12.54 -1.27 -11.45
CA ASN A 94 -13.92 -1.33 -10.94
C ASN A 94 -14.02 -1.56 -9.42
N LEU A 95 -13.04 -1.07 -8.66
CA LEU A 95 -13.07 -1.11 -7.20
C LEU A 95 -13.80 0.13 -6.66
N SER A 96 -14.56 -0.07 -5.58
CA SER A 96 -15.09 1.07 -4.82
C SER A 96 -13.96 1.75 -4.05
N PHE A 97 -14.06 3.06 -3.87
CA PHE A 97 -13.08 3.87 -3.17
C PHE A 97 -13.72 4.58 -1.97
N THR A 98 -13.02 4.64 -0.84
CA THR A 98 -13.50 5.33 0.37
C THR A 98 -12.35 6.02 1.09
N VAL A 99 -12.55 7.30 1.43
CA VAL A 99 -11.68 8.00 2.38
C VAL A 99 -12.17 7.71 3.79
N VAL A 100 -11.27 7.20 4.63
CA VAL A 100 -11.56 6.74 5.99
C VAL A 100 -10.95 7.71 6.99
N ASN A 101 -11.80 8.34 7.80
CA ASN A 101 -11.39 9.18 8.92
C ASN A 101 -11.50 8.40 10.23
N LEU A 102 -10.36 8.10 10.85
CA LEU A 102 -10.26 7.39 12.13
C LEU A 102 -9.34 8.19 13.08
N PRO A 103 -9.89 9.16 13.84
CA PRO A 103 -9.09 10.04 14.70
C PRO A 103 -8.30 9.30 15.79
N GLU A 104 -8.86 8.19 16.28
CA GLU A 104 -8.25 7.30 17.29
C GLU A 104 -7.04 6.52 16.75
N TYR A 105 -6.96 6.29 15.44
CA TYR A 105 -5.88 5.51 14.86
C TYR A 105 -4.67 6.40 14.55
N LYS A 106 -3.52 6.06 15.15
CA LYS A 106 -2.23 6.75 14.96
C LYS A 106 -1.18 5.91 14.24
N GLY A 107 -1.53 4.71 13.77
CA GLY A 107 -0.57 3.85 13.08
C GLY A 107 -0.22 4.36 11.67
N PRO A 108 0.73 3.72 10.99
CA PRO A 108 1.28 4.24 9.74
C PRO A 108 0.41 3.94 8.52
N ILE A 109 -0.51 2.96 8.58
CA ILE A 109 -1.26 2.51 7.40
C ILE A 109 -2.13 3.66 6.85
N GLY A 110 -1.92 3.95 5.57
CA GLY A 110 -2.57 5.01 4.83
C GLY A 110 -3.46 4.50 3.71
N LEU A 111 -3.19 3.30 3.16
CA LEU A 111 -3.96 2.73 2.06
C LEU A 111 -4.14 1.22 2.27
N VAL A 112 -5.33 0.72 1.97
CA VAL A 112 -5.66 -0.71 2.06
C VAL A 112 -6.42 -1.12 0.80
N VAL A 113 -5.91 -2.15 0.11
CA VAL A 113 -6.68 -2.90 -0.90
C VAL A 113 -7.33 -4.09 -0.21
N ALA A 114 -8.64 -4.21 -0.32
CA ALA A 114 -9.41 -5.22 0.41
C ALA A 114 -10.45 -5.94 -0.46
N ALA A 115 -10.78 -7.15 -0.03
CA ALA A 115 -11.87 -7.98 -0.53
C ALA A 115 -13.14 -7.84 0.34
N ASP A 116 -14.27 -8.34 -0.16
CA ASP A 116 -15.49 -8.47 0.65
C ASP A 116 -15.50 -9.74 1.52
N GLU A 117 -14.72 -10.74 1.11
CA GLU A 117 -14.57 -12.05 1.75
C GLU A 117 -13.12 -12.30 2.17
N ALA A 118 -12.88 -13.35 2.96
CA ALA A 118 -11.55 -13.75 3.36
C ALA A 118 -10.67 -14.15 2.15
N VAL A 119 -9.42 -13.71 2.22
CA VAL A 119 -8.36 -13.90 1.22
C VAL A 119 -7.07 -14.41 1.89
N ASP A 120 -6.87 -14.15 3.18
CA ASP A 120 -5.83 -14.76 4.01
C ASP A 120 -4.41 -14.66 3.45
N VAL A 121 -4.10 -13.53 2.79
CA VAL A 121 -2.74 -13.22 2.36
C VAL A 121 -1.88 -12.98 3.59
N GLU A 122 -0.78 -13.72 3.75
CA GLU A 122 0.13 -13.60 4.91
C GLU A 122 0.94 -12.30 4.87
N ASP A 123 1.59 -12.02 3.74
CA ASP A 123 2.37 -10.79 3.55
C ASP A 123 1.54 -9.72 2.85
N ILE A 124 1.01 -8.79 3.65
CA ILE A 124 0.22 -7.66 3.15
C ILE A 124 1.03 -6.36 3.03
N ALA A 125 2.23 -6.29 3.59
CA ALA A 125 3.03 -5.08 3.55
C ALA A 125 3.71 -4.97 2.17
N VAL A 126 3.95 -3.74 1.74
CA VAL A 126 4.82 -3.47 0.60
C VAL A 126 6.14 -2.97 1.17
N PRO A 127 7.29 -3.57 0.80
CA PRO A 127 8.59 -3.10 1.25
C PRO A 127 8.83 -1.64 0.88
N ASP A 128 9.59 -0.91 1.70
CA ASP A 128 10.02 0.43 1.36
C ASP A 128 10.81 0.40 0.04
N ARG A 129 10.42 1.27 -0.89
CA ARG A 129 11.02 1.32 -2.22
C ARG A 129 12.50 1.64 -2.18
N THR A 130 12.89 2.59 -1.34
CA THR A 130 14.27 3.04 -1.24
C THR A 130 15.14 1.93 -0.67
N GLU A 131 14.72 1.32 0.44
CA GLU A 131 15.40 0.17 1.04
C GLU A 131 15.54 -0.99 0.04
N ARG A 132 14.45 -1.33 -0.66
CA ARG A 132 14.42 -2.40 -1.65
C ARG A 132 15.38 -2.16 -2.81
N LEU A 133 15.40 -0.94 -3.37
CA LEU A 133 16.27 -0.60 -4.49
C LEU A 133 17.75 -0.47 -4.06
N LEU A 134 18.02 0.04 -2.86
CA LEU A 134 19.38 0.09 -2.31
C LEU A 134 19.95 -1.31 -2.09
N ALA A 135 19.16 -2.21 -1.51
CA ALA A 135 19.55 -3.61 -1.33
C ALA A 135 19.85 -4.30 -2.67
N ALA A 136 19.19 -3.88 -3.75
CA ALA A 136 19.45 -4.35 -5.11
C ALA A 136 20.62 -3.63 -5.81
N GLY A 137 21.34 -2.73 -5.11
CA GLY A 137 22.53 -2.05 -5.61
C GLY A 137 22.26 -0.79 -6.44
N VAL A 138 21.05 -0.23 -6.39
CA VAL A 138 20.74 1.03 -7.07
C VAL A 138 21.20 2.21 -6.21
N PRO A 139 22.00 3.16 -6.75
CA PRO A 139 22.45 4.33 -5.99
C PRO A 139 21.30 5.25 -5.57
N LEU A 140 21.42 5.89 -4.40
CA LEU A 140 20.43 6.84 -3.86
C LEU A 140 20.10 7.96 -4.84
N GLU A 141 21.10 8.49 -5.56
CA GLU A 141 20.91 9.57 -6.53
C GLU A 141 20.03 9.14 -7.70
N VAL A 142 20.03 7.85 -8.03
CA VAL A 142 19.13 7.28 -9.03
C VAL A 142 17.74 7.06 -8.44
N ILE A 143 17.63 6.54 -7.23
CA ILE A 143 16.34 6.29 -6.57
C ILE A 143 15.55 7.58 -6.40
N HIS A 144 16.19 8.64 -5.88
CA HIS A 144 15.56 9.94 -5.61
C HIS A 144 15.39 10.83 -6.85
N SER A 145 15.75 10.35 -8.04
CA SER A 145 15.65 11.11 -9.29
C SER A 145 14.26 11.09 -9.93
N ARG A 146 13.21 10.62 -9.24
CA ARG A 146 11.85 10.50 -9.80
C ARG A 146 11.37 11.89 -10.28
N GLY A 147 11.01 11.98 -11.56
CA GLY A 147 10.69 13.24 -12.25
C GLY A 147 11.85 13.86 -13.04
N GLN A 148 13.09 13.49 -12.75
CA GLN A 148 14.27 13.86 -13.52
C GLN A 148 14.60 12.80 -14.58
N PRO A 149 15.15 13.21 -15.73
CA PRO A 149 15.50 12.25 -16.77
C PRO A 149 16.78 11.47 -16.44
N LEU A 150 16.72 10.14 -16.54
CA LEU A 150 17.84 9.23 -16.30
C LEU A 150 18.55 8.79 -17.57
N CYS A 151 19.88 8.69 -17.53
CA CYS A 151 20.66 8.15 -18.64
C CYS A 151 20.37 6.66 -18.88
N ARG A 152 20.83 6.13 -20.01
CA ARG A 152 20.60 4.73 -20.38
C ARG A 152 21.16 3.77 -19.33
N GLU A 153 22.33 4.04 -18.78
CA GLU A 153 22.96 3.19 -17.78
C GLU A 153 22.12 3.12 -16.50
N CYS A 154 21.67 4.26 -15.96
CA CYS A 154 20.83 4.28 -14.76
C CYS A 154 19.47 3.61 -14.98
N MET A 155 18.85 3.80 -16.15
CA MET A 155 17.61 3.09 -16.51
C MET A 155 17.82 1.58 -16.57
N GLU A 156 19.00 1.12 -16.98
CA GLU A 156 19.33 -0.29 -17.03
C GLU A 156 19.62 -0.89 -15.65
N LEU A 157 20.24 -0.11 -14.75
CA LEU A 157 20.39 -0.49 -13.33
C LEU A 157 19.02 -0.72 -12.69
N LEU A 158 18.09 0.23 -12.86
CA LEU A 158 16.71 0.08 -12.36
C LEU A 158 16.04 -1.14 -12.96
N ARG A 159 16.14 -1.36 -14.28
CA ARG A 159 15.53 -2.53 -14.94
C ARG A 159 16.04 -3.86 -14.39
N ARG A 160 17.32 -3.95 -14.06
CA ARG A 160 17.91 -5.17 -13.49
C ARG A 160 17.51 -5.38 -12.03
N ALA A 161 17.43 -4.30 -11.26
CA ALA A 161 17.04 -4.33 -9.85
C ALA A 161 15.55 -4.64 -9.68
N ASP A 162 14.70 -3.93 -10.41
CA ASP A 162 13.26 -4.13 -10.45
C ASP A 162 12.67 -3.64 -11.80
N PRO A 163 12.33 -4.57 -12.71
CA PRO A 163 11.70 -4.24 -13.98
C PRO A 163 10.36 -3.49 -13.87
N ALA A 164 9.57 -3.76 -12.82
CA ALA A 164 8.25 -3.15 -12.63
C ALA A 164 8.39 -1.66 -12.25
N GLU A 165 9.43 -1.34 -11.49
CA GLU A 165 9.73 0.00 -10.99
C GLU A 165 10.14 0.98 -12.11
N VAL A 166 10.66 0.48 -13.23
CA VAL A 166 11.16 1.30 -14.35
C VAL A 166 10.13 2.31 -14.87
N LYS A 167 8.84 1.95 -14.81
CA LYS A 167 7.73 2.82 -15.28
C LYS A 167 7.62 4.13 -14.50
N ASN A 168 8.12 4.15 -13.27
CA ASN A 168 8.12 5.32 -12.40
C ASN A 168 9.26 6.31 -12.73
N TYR A 169 10.12 5.98 -13.70
CA TYR A 169 11.27 6.80 -14.08
C TYR A 169 11.22 7.19 -15.55
N ARG A 170 11.73 8.39 -15.85
CA ARG A 170 11.78 8.95 -17.21
C ARG A 170 13.17 8.79 -17.80
N LYS A 171 13.25 8.31 -19.04
CA LYS A 171 14.51 8.24 -19.79
C LYS A 171 14.92 9.62 -20.31
N LEU A 172 16.21 9.95 -20.18
CA LEU A 172 16.85 11.12 -20.76
C LEU A 172 16.87 11.05 -22.29
N THR A 173 16.26 12.06 -22.90
CA THR A 173 16.19 12.24 -24.36
C THR A 173 17.24 13.24 -24.84
N PHE A 174 17.30 13.45 -26.16
CA PHE A 174 18.14 14.49 -26.76
C PHE A 174 17.64 15.90 -26.41
N LEU A 175 16.33 16.12 -26.47
CA LEU A 175 15.68 17.40 -26.14
C LEU A 175 15.98 17.81 -24.69
N ASP A 176 15.95 16.85 -23.76
CA ASP A 176 16.32 17.09 -22.37
C ASP A 176 17.74 17.65 -22.24
N ARG A 177 18.72 17.06 -22.96
CA ARG A 177 20.12 17.52 -22.93
C ARG A 177 20.28 18.91 -23.53
N LEU A 178 19.55 19.20 -24.62
CA LEU A 178 19.57 20.51 -25.26
C LEU A 178 19.05 21.60 -24.31
N LEU A 179 18.04 21.27 -23.49
CA LEU A 179 17.49 22.16 -22.46
C LEU A 179 18.31 22.17 -21.15
N GLY A 180 19.48 21.53 -21.13
CA GLY A 180 20.38 21.50 -19.98
C GLY A 180 20.05 20.47 -18.90
N HIS A 181 19.01 19.64 -19.07
CA HIS A 181 18.74 18.54 -18.14
C HIS A 181 19.80 17.44 -18.25
N ARG A 182 20.22 16.92 -17.11
CA ARG A 182 21.20 15.83 -17.01
C ARG A 182 20.76 14.78 -16.01
N CYS A 183 21.26 13.56 -16.22
CA CYS A 183 21.09 12.48 -15.25
C CYS A 183 21.81 12.84 -13.92
N PRO A 184 21.20 12.62 -12.74
CA PRO A 184 21.84 12.91 -11.46
C PRO A 184 23.16 12.17 -11.22
N CYS A 185 23.34 10.98 -11.79
CA CYS A 185 24.58 10.20 -11.68
C CYS A 185 25.81 10.88 -12.30
N PHE A 186 25.65 11.97 -13.05
CA PHE A 186 26.79 12.76 -13.53
C PHE A 186 27.47 13.54 -12.41
N LYS A 187 26.74 13.90 -11.34
CA LYS A 187 27.30 14.64 -10.19
C LYS A 187 28.19 13.77 -9.30
N SER A 188 27.97 12.45 -9.29
CA SER A 188 28.76 11.49 -8.51
C SER A 188 30.00 10.95 -9.23
N LYS A 189 30.23 11.38 -10.48
CA LYS A 189 31.37 10.96 -11.32
C LYS A 189 32.43 12.06 -11.49
N SER A 190 32.30 13.17 -10.78
CA SER A 190 33.22 14.31 -10.80
C SER A 190 33.80 14.54 -9.42
#